data_AF-A0AAU0PHJ0-F1
#
_entry.id   AF-A0AAU0PHJ0-F1
#
_cell.length_a   1.000
_cell.length_b   1.000
_cell.length_c   1.000
_cell.angle_alpha   90.00
_cell.angle_beta   90.00
_cell.angle_gamma   90.00
#
_symmetry.space_group_name_H-M   'P 1'
#
loop_
_entity.id
_entity.type
_entity.pdbx_description
1 polymer ?
#
loop_
_entity_poly.entity_id
_entity_poly.type
_entity_poly.pdbx_seq_one_letter_code
_entity_poly.pdbx_strand_id
1 'polypeptide(L)'
;MQKVYIYLENGIFLEANSFGADTTAVGKLVYNNSTFGQQEIITDPSNNGLFINFTAVEIGNTGANRVDMESSKAHAKGIIVRNYHDAYSNYRAEKSLKDFLVEQNVIGICDIDTRFLTKIVREEGSMMMIASTQISSKDELAKKLNEAKKYDEINFVKDISTKEAYIHKSGVWNHETGEYNKAQMSDKRVQVIDYGVKKSFLNELVELGFEVEVVPASTKAEDIINNFKAGKIGGVVLSSGAGNPNILTDEIAEIKRLIDANIPILAVGLGHYLLALASGVKVDKIKSIKYGSHPIRGEKTVEICGINGDFKISEDIKNIADVTHIKVFNDSAVALKYKNKNELSSEFSPVSNSSICQEFSQMVK
;
A
#
# COMPACT_ATOMS: atom_id res chain seq x y z
N MET A 1 26.65 -7.63 -14.10
CA MET A 1 25.50 -6.70 -14.11
C MET A 1 25.82 -5.58 -15.09
N GLN A 2 24.83 -5.11 -15.85
CA GLN A 2 25.02 -3.93 -16.70
C GLN A 2 24.85 -2.64 -15.90
N LYS A 3 25.20 -1.50 -16.50
CA LYS A 3 25.02 -0.18 -15.88
C LYS A 3 23.57 0.30 -15.95
N VAL A 4 23.18 1.05 -14.93
CA VAL A 4 21.93 1.81 -14.89
C VAL A 4 22.25 3.25 -14.51
N TYR A 5 21.59 4.18 -15.21
CA TYR A 5 21.77 5.61 -15.01
C TYR A 5 20.49 6.19 -14.40
N ILE A 6 20.67 6.99 -13.37
CA ILE A 6 19.59 7.50 -12.52
C ILE A 6 19.64 9.02 -12.55
N TYR A 7 18.50 9.65 -12.79
CA TYR A 7 18.35 11.09 -12.67
C TYR A 7 17.21 11.41 -11.71
N LEU A 8 17.50 12.22 -10.69
CA LEU A 8 16.53 12.70 -9.72
C LEU A 8 16.05 14.11 -10.11
N GLU A 9 14.82 14.44 -9.74
CA GLU A 9 14.20 15.75 -10.01
C GLU A 9 15.01 16.95 -9.47
N ASN A 10 15.81 16.74 -8.42
CA ASN A 10 16.72 17.76 -7.88
C ASN A 10 18.03 17.92 -8.66
N GLY A 11 18.20 17.23 -9.79
CA GLY A 11 19.35 17.36 -10.70
C GLY A 11 20.52 16.41 -10.42
N ILE A 12 20.42 15.60 -9.36
CA ILE A 12 21.40 14.56 -9.05
C ILE A 12 21.38 13.49 -10.14
N PHE A 13 22.56 13.15 -10.64
CA PHE A 13 22.77 12.12 -11.64
C PHE A 13 23.74 11.07 -11.09
N LEU A 14 23.32 9.80 -11.10
CA LEU A 14 24.07 8.69 -10.51
C LEU A 14 24.21 7.56 -11.52
N GLU A 15 25.31 6.83 -11.39
CA GLU A 15 25.54 5.56 -12.08
C GLU A 15 25.57 4.45 -11.03
N ALA A 16 24.92 3.33 -11.34
CA ALA A 16 24.88 2.14 -10.49
C ALA A 16 24.89 0.87 -11.36
N ASN A 17 24.76 -0.29 -10.70
CA ASN A 17 24.61 -1.56 -11.38
C ASN A 17 23.15 -1.99 -11.38
N SER A 18 22.71 -2.60 -12.48
CA SER A 18 21.35 -3.10 -12.66
C SER A 18 21.27 -4.59 -12.38
N PHE A 19 20.22 -4.98 -11.66
CA PHE A 19 19.67 -6.33 -11.62
C PHE A 19 18.17 -6.24 -11.96
N GLY A 20 17.49 -7.34 -12.24
CA GLY A 20 16.09 -7.28 -12.70
C GLY A 20 15.96 -6.84 -14.17
N ALA A 21 14.89 -6.12 -14.49
CA ALA A 21 14.48 -5.85 -15.87
C ALA A 21 15.31 -4.76 -16.58
N ASP A 22 15.52 -4.96 -17.89
CA ASP A 22 16.28 -4.07 -18.75
C ASP A 22 15.36 -3.04 -19.43
N THR A 23 15.11 -1.93 -18.75
CA THR A 23 14.11 -0.94 -19.18
C THR A 23 14.45 0.49 -18.76
N THR A 24 13.59 1.43 -19.18
CA THR A 24 13.55 2.79 -18.67
C THR A 24 12.26 2.98 -17.87
N ALA A 25 12.36 3.38 -16.61
CA ALA A 25 11.21 3.57 -15.74
C ALA A 25 11.25 4.94 -15.04
N VAL A 26 10.09 5.59 -15.00
CA VAL A 26 9.83 6.85 -14.28
C VAL A 26 8.93 6.56 -13.09
N GLY A 27 9.22 7.16 -11.94
CA GLY A 27 8.42 7.01 -10.73
C GLY A 27 8.84 7.96 -9.62
N LYS A 28 8.18 7.89 -8.47
CA LYS A 28 8.50 8.69 -7.28
C LYS A 28 9.47 7.90 -6.38
N LEU A 29 10.61 8.49 -6.05
CA LEU A 29 11.59 7.95 -5.11
C LEU A 29 11.05 8.07 -3.68
N VAL A 30 11.02 6.94 -2.99
CA VAL A 30 10.74 6.83 -1.55
C VAL A 30 11.80 5.95 -0.89
N TYR A 31 11.98 6.04 0.43
CA TYR A 31 12.73 5.01 1.16
C TYR A 31 11.78 4.10 1.93
N ASN A 32 12.17 2.86 2.20
CA ASN A 32 11.43 1.96 3.08
C ASN A 32 12.40 1.35 4.10
N ASN A 33 12.04 1.43 5.39
CA ASN A 33 12.90 0.98 6.49
C ASN A 33 12.69 -0.47 6.94
N SER A 34 11.82 -1.23 6.25
CA SER A 34 11.60 -2.65 6.55
C SER A 34 12.88 -3.46 6.28
N THR A 35 13.22 -4.33 7.24
CA THR A 35 14.39 -5.22 7.14
C THR A 35 14.13 -6.45 6.28
N PHE A 36 12.87 -6.89 6.23
CA PHE A 36 12.40 -8.08 5.52
C PHE A 36 11.10 -7.75 4.76
N GLY A 37 10.62 -8.72 3.97
CA GLY A 37 9.36 -8.59 3.25
C GLY A 37 9.48 -7.82 1.94
N GLN A 38 10.64 -7.92 1.28
CA GLN A 38 10.90 -7.16 0.05
C GLN A 38 9.92 -7.53 -1.06
N GLN A 39 9.61 -8.83 -1.20
CA GLN A 39 8.69 -9.30 -2.23
C GLN A 39 7.26 -8.79 -1.99
N GLU A 40 6.80 -8.83 -0.74
CA GLU A 40 5.52 -8.30 -0.29
C GLU A 40 5.45 -6.80 -0.59
N ILE A 41 6.51 -6.05 -0.28
CA ILE A 41 6.59 -4.60 -0.56
C ILE A 41 6.57 -4.31 -2.07
N ILE A 42 7.28 -5.09 -2.89
CA ILE A 42 7.31 -4.93 -4.35
C ILE A 42 5.93 -5.18 -4.97
N THR A 43 5.15 -6.07 -4.36
CA THR A 43 3.86 -6.54 -4.87
C THR A 43 2.65 -5.88 -4.19
N ASP A 44 2.87 -5.07 -3.16
CA ASP A 44 1.85 -4.21 -2.55
C ASP A 44 1.34 -3.18 -3.58
N PRO A 45 0.03 -3.20 -3.94
CA PRO A 45 -0.55 -2.25 -4.88
C PRO A 45 -0.38 -0.79 -4.47
N SER A 46 -0.23 -0.50 -3.17
CA SER A 46 0.00 0.84 -2.62
C SER A 46 1.32 1.46 -3.09
N ASN A 47 2.26 0.62 -3.56
CA ASN A 47 3.55 1.06 -4.08
C ASN A 47 3.56 1.28 -5.60
N ASN A 48 2.39 1.29 -6.26
CA ASN A 48 2.32 1.59 -7.68
C ASN A 48 2.93 2.95 -8.01
N GLY A 49 3.79 3.00 -9.02
CA GLY A 49 4.48 4.22 -9.44
C GLY A 49 5.70 4.61 -8.60
N LEU A 50 6.09 3.80 -7.61
CA LEU A 50 7.21 4.11 -6.70
C LEU A 50 8.51 3.42 -7.10
N PHE A 51 9.62 4.12 -6.89
CA PHE A 51 10.94 3.53 -6.72
C PHE A 51 11.25 3.41 -5.24
N ILE A 52 11.51 2.20 -4.77
CA ILE A 52 11.64 1.90 -3.34
C ILE A 52 13.13 1.74 -2.99
N ASN A 53 13.68 2.72 -2.28
CA ASN A 53 15.02 2.65 -1.71
C ASN A 53 14.98 1.93 -0.35
N PHE A 54 15.41 0.69 -0.32
CA PHE A 54 15.49 -0.08 0.91
C PHE A 54 16.68 0.40 1.77
N THR A 55 16.41 0.64 3.05
CA THR A 55 17.50 0.96 4.00
C THR A 55 18.23 -0.30 4.48
N ALA A 56 17.59 -1.46 4.36
CA ALA A 56 18.24 -2.75 4.61
C ALA A 56 19.36 -2.97 3.60
N VAL A 57 20.52 -3.39 4.11
CA VAL A 57 21.77 -3.42 3.33
C VAL A 57 21.81 -4.63 2.40
N GLU A 58 21.43 -5.81 2.92
CA GLU A 58 21.53 -7.09 2.21
C GLU A 58 20.15 -7.52 1.70
N ILE A 59 19.97 -7.55 0.39
CA ILE A 59 18.69 -7.86 -0.27
C ILE A 59 18.86 -9.04 -1.25
N GLY A 60 17.88 -9.95 -1.29
CA GLY A 60 17.89 -11.14 -2.15
C GLY A 60 18.13 -12.46 -1.40
N ASN A 61 18.52 -12.39 -0.13
CA ASN A 61 18.93 -13.54 0.69
C ASN A 61 17.89 -14.67 0.76
N THR A 62 16.60 -14.36 0.68
CA THR A 62 15.50 -15.33 0.77
C THR A 62 14.89 -15.71 -0.58
N GLY A 63 15.43 -15.18 -1.69
CA GLY A 63 14.84 -15.39 -3.02
C GLY A 63 13.43 -14.82 -3.11
N ALA A 64 12.62 -15.42 -3.97
CA ALA A 64 11.20 -15.11 -4.15
C ALA A 64 10.37 -16.39 -4.28
N ASN A 65 9.09 -16.32 -3.96
CA ASN A 65 8.15 -17.45 -4.04
C ASN A 65 6.71 -17.00 -4.29
N ARG A 66 5.83 -17.89 -4.77
CA ARG A 66 4.44 -17.51 -5.09
C ARG A 66 3.57 -17.11 -3.89
N VAL A 67 3.92 -17.52 -2.68
CA VAL A 67 3.05 -17.36 -1.51
C VAL A 67 3.21 -15.99 -0.85
N ASP A 68 4.36 -15.33 -0.98
CA ASP A 68 4.66 -13.98 -0.45
C ASP A 68 4.23 -12.83 -1.41
N MET A 69 3.34 -13.14 -2.36
CA MET A 69 2.76 -12.14 -3.26
C MET A 69 1.57 -11.43 -2.59
N GLU A 70 1.64 -10.11 -2.45
CA GLU A 70 0.54 -9.29 -1.91
C GLU A 70 -0.52 -8.93 -2.96
N SER A 71 -0.26 -9.21 -4.23
CA SER A 71 -1.21 -9.05 -5.33
C SER A 71 -0.83 -9.96 -6.50
N SER A 72 -1.51 -9.85 -7.64
CA SER A 72 -1.25 -10.68 -8.81
C SER A 72 0.05 -10.35 -9.55
N LYS A 73 0.69 -9.20 -9.26
CA LYS A 73 1.90 -8.73 -9.94
C LYS A 73 2.73 -7.79 -9.07
N ALA A 74 3.93 -7.44 -9.50
CA ALA A 74 4.63 -6.30 -8.92
C ALA A 74 3.96 -4.96 -9.29
N HIS A 75 3.98 -4.01 -8.35
CA HIS A 75 3.45 -2.67 -8.54
C HIS A 75 4.55 -1.61 -8.46
N ALA A 76 5.63 -1.86 -7.72
CA ALA A 76 6.80 -0.97 -7.70
C ALA A 76 7.40 -0.81 -9.12
N LYS A 77 7.81 0.40 -9.47
CA LYS A 77 8.54 0.68 -10.72
C LYS A 77 9.97 0.16 -10.67
N GLY A 78 10.57 0.21 -9.50
CA GLY A 78 11.90 -0.31 -9.27
C GLY A 78 12.25 -0.38 -7.79
N ILE A 79 13.31 -1.12 -7.50
CA ILE A 79 13.90 -1.20 -6.17
C ILE A 79 15.35 -0.73 -6.20
N ILE A 80 15.78 -0.10 -5.12
CA ILE A 80 17.14 0.39 -4.95
C ILE A 80 17.68 -0.21 -3.65
N VAL A 81 18.80 -0.92 -3.76
CA VAL A 81 19.40 -1.69 -2.67
C VAL A 81 20.89 -1.40 -2.58
N ARG A 82 21.48 -1.61 -1.40
CA ARG A 82 22.92 -1.42 -1.23
C ARG A 82 23.68 -2.59 -1.84
N ASN A 83 23.42 -3.79 -1.34
CA ASN A 83 24.02 -5.04 -1.79
C ASN A 83 22.90 -5.98 -2.25
N TYR A 84 23.01 -6.48 -3.48
CA TYR A 84 22.12 -7.53 -3.99
C TYR A 84 22.85 -8.88 -3.98
N HIS A 85 22.20 -9.90 -3.42
CA HIS A 85 22.66 -11.28 -3.45
C HIS A 85 21.86 -12.10 -4.45
N ASP A 86 22.56 -12.63 -5.46
CA ASP A 86 21.96 -13.51 -6.46
C ASP A 86 21.72 -14.91 -5.91
N ALA A 87 22.64 -15.39 -5.08
CA ALA A 87 22.46 -16.62 -4.32
C ALA A 87 21.49 -16.38 -3.15
N TYR A 88 20.46 -17.23 -3.06
CA TYR A 88 19.49 -17.21 -1.98
C TYR A 88 19.54 -18.51 -1.16
N SER A 89 19.15 -18.45 0.10
CA SER A 89 19.11 -19.59 1.01
C SER A 89 17.89 -19.51 1.93
N ASN A 90 16.77 -20.04 1.45
CA ASN A 90 15.55 -20.17 2.23
C ASN A 90 14.74 -21.38 1.70
N TYR A 91 14.19 -22.19 2.59
CA TYR A 91 13.44 -23.40 2.21
C TYR A 91 12.15 -23.10 1.41
N ARG A 92 11.62 -21.87 1.50
CA ARG A 92 10.44 -21.42 0.75
C ARG A 92 10.79 -20.84 -0.62
N ALA A 93 12.07 -20.58 -0.91
CA ALA A 93 12.47 -19.90 -2.13
C ALA A 93 12.27 -20.78 -3.37
N GLU A 94 11.59 -20.23 -4.38
CA GLU A 94 11.34 -20.92 -5.66
C GLU A 94 12.26 -20.39 -6.77
N LYS A 95 12.73 -19.14 -6.67
CA LYS A 95 13.65 -18.49 -7.62
C LYS A 95 14.43 -17.35 -6.99
N SER A 96 15.41 -16.80 -7.72
CA SER A 96 16.14 -15.61 -7.27
C SER A 96 15.24 -14.38 -7.31
N LEU A 97 15.58 -13.36 -6.50
CA LEU A 97 14.87 -12.08 -6.57
C LEU A 97 15.07 -11.39 -7.93
N LYS A 98 16.24 -11.52 -8.56
CA LYS A 98 16.47 -11.02 -9.93
C LYS A 98 15.51 -11.64 -10.93
N ASP A 99 15.36 -12.96 -10.93
CA ASP A 99 14.48 -13.64 -11.90
C ASP A 99 13.03 -13.19 -11.71
N PHE A 100 12.60 -13.06 -10.45
CA PHE A 100 11.31 -12.48 -10.13
C PHE A 100 11.15 -11.05 -10.69
N LEU A 101 12.12 -10.16 -10.49
CA LEU A 101 12.05 -8.79 -11.01
C LEU A 101 12.06 -8.73 -12.54
N VAL A 102 12.82 -9.60 -13.21
CA VAL A 102 12.80 -9.73 -14.68
C VAL A 102 11.41 -10.14 -15.16
N GLU A 103 10.83 -11.18 -14.57
CA GLU A 103 9.48 -11.67 -14.90
C GLU A 103 8.40 -10.59 -14.69
N GLN A 104 8.55 -9.79 -13.64
CA GLN A 104 7.61 -8.71 -13.30
C GLN A 104 7.91 -7.39 -14.02
N ASN A 105 8.92 -7.34 -14.88
CA ASN A 105 9.39 -6.13 -15.57
C ASN A 105 9.68 -4.95 -14.62
N VAL A 106 10.34 -5.24 -13.49
CA VAL A 106 10.74 -4.27 -12.46
C VAL A 106 12.26 -4.07 -12.51
N ILE A 107 12.72 -2.82 -12.51
CA ILE A 107 14.14 -2.52 -12.48
C ILE A 107 14.70 -2.69 -11.05
N GLY A 108 15.80 -3.41 -10.91
CA GLY A 108 16.57 -3.50 -9.67
C GLY A 108 17.87 -2.71 -9.81
N ILE A 109 18.20 -1.92 -8.80
CA ILE A 109 19.40 -1.07 -8.78
C ILE A 109 20.21 -1.42 -7.54
N CYS A 110 21.48 -1.79 -7.70
CA CYS A 110 22.38 -2.16 -6.61
C CYS A 110 23.71 -1.41 -6.66
N ASP A 111 24.55 -1.62 -5.65
CA ASP A 111 25.88 -1.03 -5.50
C ASP A 111 25.89 0.50 -5.40
N ILE A 112 24.78 1.06 -4.91
CA ILE A 112 24.58 2.50 -4.72
C ILE A 112 24.48 2.82 -3.22
N ASP A 113 24.79 4.05 -2.82
CA ASP A 113 24.64 4.51 -1.44
C ASP A 113 23.16 4.78 -1.12
N THR A 114 22.46 3.74 -0.63
CA THR A 114 21.06 3.85 -0.23
C THR A 114 20.86 4.73 1.01
N ARG A 115 21.90 4.95 1.82
CA ARG A 115 21.86 5.88 2.96
C ARG A 115 21.88 7.33 2.48
N PHE A 116 22.67 7.64 1.46
CA PHE A 116 22.67 8.94 0.79
C PHE A 116 21.28 9.24 0.20
N LEU A 117 20.69 8.29 -0.55
CA LEU A 117 19.33 8.44 -1.08
C LEU A 117 18.28 8.63 0.02
N THR A 118 18.39 7.85 1.11
CA THR A 118 17.51 8.01 2.28
C THR A 118 17.62 9.42 2.88
N LYS A 119 18.84 9.95 2.99
CA LYS A 119 19.08 11.30 3.54
C LYS A 119 18.44 12.37 2.65
N ILE A 120 18.64 12.30 1.33
CA ILE A 120 18.00 13.21 0.37
C ILE A 120 16.49 13.18 0.54
N VAL A 121 15.89 11.99 0.52
CA VAL A 121 14.44 11.84 0.62
C VAL A 121 13.89 12.35 1.97
N ARG A 122 14.64 12.22 3.06
CA ARG A 122 14.27 12.79 4.37
C ARG A 122 14.41 14.32 4.43
N GLU A 123 15.45 14.88 3.81
CA GLU A 123 15.78 16.30 3.88
C GLU A 123 15.03 17.15 2.85
N GLU A 124 14.73 16.59 1.68
CA GLU A 124 14.10 17.28 0.55
C GLU A 124 12.66 16.81 0.30
N GLY A 125 12.29 15.61 0.76
CA GLY A 125 11.00 14.98 0.49
C GLY A 125 11.07 13.96 -0.64
N SER A 126 9.93 13.30 -0.91
CA SER A 126 9.80 12.37 -2.03
C SER A 126 9.81 13.17 -3.33
N MET A 127 10.49 12.64 -4.34
CA MET A 127 10.71 13.36 -5.60
C MET A 127 10.63 12.41 -6.78
N MET A 128 10.38 12.96 -7.97
CA MET A 128 10.38 12.15 -9.18
C MET A 128 11.81 11.71 -9.53
N MET A 129 11.92 10.51 -10.09
CA MET A 129 13.15 9.98 -10.64
C MET A 129 12.90 9.19 -11.91
N ILE A 130 13.94 9.06 -12.72
CA ILE A 130 14.00 8.14 -13.85
C ILE A 130 15.26 7.28 -13.71
N ALA A 131 15.12 5.98 -14.00
CA ALA A 131 16.24 5.06 -14.11
C ALA A 131 16.19 4.36 -15.47
N SER A 132 17.35 4.20 -16.11
CA SER A 132 17.45 3.56 -17.42
C SER A 132 18.71 2.71 -17.55
N THR A 133 18.55 1.49 -18.06
CA THR A 133 19.68 0.67 -18.57
C THR A 133 19.99 0.96 -20.04
N GLN A 134 19.16 1.76 -20.71
CA GLN A 134 19.21 2.01 -22.16
C GLN A 134 19.75 3.40 -22.50
N ILE A 135 19.58 4.37 -21.59
CA ILE A 135 19.92 5.78 -21.79
C ILE A 135 20.96 6.17 -20.74
N SER A 136 22.15 6.55 -21.19
CA SER A 136 23.24 7.04 -20.34
C SER A 136 23.35 8.57 -20.29
N SER A 137 22.66 9.28 -21.19
CA SER A 137 22.71 10.74 -21.27
C SER A 137 21.90 11.39 -20.15
N LYS A 138 22.58 12.18 -19.30
CA LYS A 138 21.94 12.99 -18.25
C LYS A 138 20.86 13.90 -18.82
N ASP A 139 21.14 14.59 -19.92
CA ASP A 139 20.22 15.57 -20.51
C ASP A 139 18.97 14.90 -21.09
N GLU A 140 19.13 13.71 -21.67
CA GLU A 140 17.98 12.95 -22.18
C GLU A 140 17.09 12.42 -21.05
N LEU A 141 17.69 11.91 -19.97
CA LEU A 141 16.93 11.49 -18.78
C LEU A 141 16.22 12.69 -18.13
N ALA A 142 16.90 13.84 -18.00
CA ALA A 142 16.31 15.05 -17.48
C ALA A 142 15.11 15.51 -18.31
N LYS A 143 15.24 15.50 -19.64
CA LYS A 143 14.14 15.81 -20.56
C LYS A 143 12.96 14.86 -20.36
N LYS A 144 13.19 13.54 -20.36
CA LYS A 144 12.13 12.53 -20.16
C LYS A 144 11.45 12.65 -18.80
N LEU A 145 12.20 12.95 -17.74
CA LEU A 145 11.62 13.16 -16.41
C LEU A 145 10.74 14.42 -16.35
N ASN A 146 11.15 15.49 -17.04
CA ASN A 146 10.39 16.74 -17.12
C ASN A 146 9.10 16.60 -17.95
N GLU A 147 9.09 15.76 -18.97
CA GLU A 147 7.91 15.46 -19.80
C GLU A 147 6.92 14.50 -19.13
N ALA A 148 7.36 13.76 -18.10
CA ALA A 148 6.53 12.79 -17.39
C ALA A 148 5.53 13.47 -16.45
N LYS A 149 4.33 12.87 -16.34
CA LYS A 149 3.34 13.25 -15.32
C LYS A 149 3.92 13.07 -13.92
N LYS A 150 3.61 14.00 -13.02
CA LYS A 150 4.00 13.87 -11.62
C LYS A 150 3.17 12.79 -10.93
N TYR A 151 3.75 12.13 -9.94
CA TYR A 151 3.07 11.06 -9.20
C TYR A 151 1.71 11.49 -8.65
N ASP A 152 1.63 12.69 -8.08
CA ASP A 152 0.41 13.18 -7.42
C ASP A 152 -0.70 13.62 -8.40
N GLU A 153 -0.41 13.60 -9.71
CA GLU A 153 -1.36 13.90 -10.80
C GLU A 153 -1.96 12.63 -11.41
N ILE A 154 -1.48 11.44 -11.02
CA ILE A 154 -1.87 10.16 -11.59
C ILE A 154 -2.86 9.47 -10.66
N ASN A 155 -4.06 9.17 -11.17
CA ASN A 155 -5.01 8.29 -10.49
C ASN A 155 -4.60 6.83 -10.74
N PHE A 156 -3.80 6.26 -9.83
CA PHE A 156 -3.34 4.87 -9.90
C PHE A 156 -4.43 3.84 -9.58
N VAL A 157 -5.51 4.23 -8.88
CA VAL A 157 -6.61 3.34 -8.51
C VAL A 157 -7.22 2.69 -9.74
N LYS A 158 -7.42 3.45 -10.82
CA LYS A 158 -7.96 2.95 -12.10
C LYS A 158 -7.12 1.82 -12.72
N ASP A 159 -5.81 1.86 -12.50
CA ASP A 159 -4.86 0.89 -13.06
C ASP A 159 -4.75 -0.40 -12.23
N ILE A 160 -4.95 -0.30 -10.91
CA ILE A 160 -4.70 -1.40 -9.97
C ILE A 160 -5.97 -2.09 -9.48
N SER A 161 -7.12 -1.42 -9.54
CA SER A 161 -8.40 -2.00 -9.15
C SER A 161 -8.80 -3.18 -10.04
N THR A 162 -9.41 -4.18 -9.42
CA THR A 162 -10.05 -5.31 -10.10
C THR A 162 -11.04 -4.85 -11.17
N LYS A 163 -11.16 -5.63 -12.24
CA LYS A 163 -12.08 -5.35 -13.35
C LYS A 163 -13.47 -5.95 -13.12
N GLU A 164 -13.53 -7.05 -12.40
CA GLU A 164 -14.75 -7.77 -12.08
C GLU A 164 -14.78 -8.11 -10.59
N ALA A 165 -15.99 -8.25 -10.05
CA ALA A 165 -16.16 -8.65 -8.66
C ALA A 165 -15.78 -10.13 -8.47
N TYR A 166 -15.18 -10.46 -7.32
CA TYR A 166 -14.81 -11.83 -6.98
C TYR A 166 -14.88 -12.10 -5.48
N ILE A 167 -15.06 -13.37 -5.10
CA ILE A 167 -14.99 -13.82 -3.71
C ILE A 167 -13.56 -14.23 -3.39
N HIS A 168 -12.97 -13.62 -2.35
CA HIS A 168 -11.67 -14.03 -1.82
C HIS A 168 -11.82 -15.28 -0.95
N LYS A 169 -10.92 -16.26 -1.12
CA LYS A 169 -11.10 -17.63 -0.58
C LYS A 169 -10.02 -18.09 0.39
N SER A 170 -9.06 -17.22 0.71
CA SER A 170 -7.92 -17.56 1.56
C SER A 170 -7.95 -16.74 2.85
N GLY A 171 -7.71 -17.39 3.99
CA GLY A 171 -7.44 -16.79 5.29
C GLY A 171 -5.93 -16.61 5.52
N VAL A 172 -5.50 -16.47 6.78
CA VAL A 172 -4.09 -16.18 7.09
C VAL A 172 -3.16 -17.37 6.79
N TRP A 173 -1.87 -17.09 6.66
CA TRP A 173 -0.85 -18.11 6.43
C TRP A 173 -0.69 -19.02 7.66
N ASN A 174 -0.73 -20.34 7.45
CA ASN A 174 -0.52 -21.32 8.50
C ASN A 174 0.87 -21.94 8.37
N HIS A 175 1.73 -21.67 9.35
CA HIS A 175 3.11 -22.17 9.37
C HIS A 175 3.22 -23.68 9.60
N GLU A 176 2.23 -24.31 10.23
CA GLU A 176 2.21 -25.75 10.51
C GLU A 176 1.91 -26.55 9.23
N THR A 177 0.96 -26.07 8.42
CA THR A 177 0.57 -26.74 7.17
C THR A 177 1.38 -26.27 5.98
N GLY A 178 1.99 -25.07 6.04
CA GLY A 178 2.67 -24.46 4.90
C GLY A 178 1.71 -23.99 3.82
N GLU A 179 0.47 -23.68 4.18
CA GLU A 179 -0.59 -23.22 3.28
C GLU A 179 -1.40 -22.08 3.89
N TYR A 180 -2.13 -21.33 3.07
CA TYR A 180 -3.12 -20.39 3.55
C TYR A 180 -4.35 -21.14 4.07
N ASN A 181 -4.91 -20.68 5.20
CA ASN A 181 -6.21 -21.15 5.68
C ASN A 181 -7.28 -20.99 4.58
N LYS A 182 -8.28 -21.86 4.56
CA LYS A 182 -9.39 -21.77 3.61
C LYS A 182 -10.53 -20.96 4.21
N ALA A 183 -11.17 -20.13 3.40
CA ALA A 183 -12.39 -19.45 3.81
C ALA A 183 -13.44 -20.45 4.27
N GLN A 184 -14.03 -20.16 5.42
CA GLN A 184 -15.20 -20.89 5.91
C GLN A 184 -16.46 -20.20 5.39
N MET A 185 -17.50 -20.98 5.11
CA MET A 185 -18.79 -20.40 4.72
C MET A 185 -19.34 -19.56 5.88
N SER A 186 -19.72 -18.33 5.58
CA SER A 186 -20.24 -17.36 6.55
C SER A 186 -21.40 -16.61 5.93
N ASP A 187 -22.41 -16.32 6.74
CA ASP A 187 -23.50 -15.41 6.40
C ASP A 187 -23.09 -13.93 6.57
N LYS A 188 -21.97 -13.67 7.23
CA LYS A 188 -21.41 -12.32 7.39
C LYS A 188 -20.63 -11.91 6.15
N ARG A 189 -21.32 -11.34 5.16
CA ARG A 189 -20.68 -10.82 3.95
C ARG A 189 -20.27 -9.36 4.07
N VAL A 190 -19.08 -9.03 3.60
CA VAL A 190 -18.61 -7.64 3.42
C VAL A 190 -18.19 -7.40 1.98
N GLN A 191 -18.44 -6.18 1.48
CA GLN A 191 -17.96 -5.73 0.19
C GLN A 191 -16.71 -4.85 0.35
N VAL A 192 -15.60 -5.24 -0.29
CA VAL A 192 -14.34 -4.51 -0.30
C VAL A 192 -14.24 -3.72 -1.60
N ILE A 193 -14.25 -2.39 -1.52
CA ILE A 193 -13.99 -1.53 -2.67
C ILE A 193 -12.49 -1.52 -2.91
N ASP A 194 -12.09 -2.09 -4.04
CA ASP A 194 -10.69 -2.32 -4.38
C ASP A 194 -10.01 -1.07 -4.95
N TYR A 195 -9.40 -0.28 -4.08
CA TYR A 195 -8.51 0.80 -4.45
C TYR A 195 -7.05 0.35 -4.69
N GLY A 196 -6.77 -0.96 -4.68
CA GLY A 196 -5.43 -1.54 -4.55
C GLY A 196 -5.30 -2.33 -3.25
N VAL A 197 -6.22 -3.26 -3.02
CA VAL A 197 -6.24 -4.06 -1.80
C VAL A 197 -5.09 -5.06 -1.77
N LYS A 198 -4.44 -5.16 -0.62
CA LYS A 198 -3.45 -6.20 -0.33
C LYS A 198 -4.11 -7.54 -0.05
N LYS A 199 -3.55 -8.61 -0.60
CA LYS A 199 -4.00 -9.99 -0.35
C LYS A 199 -3.94 -10.35 1.13
N SER A 200 -2.89 -9.95 1.85
CA SER A 200 -2.80 -10.18 3.30
C SER A 200 -3.97 -9.59 4.06
N PHE A 201 -4.45 -8.40 3.69
CA PHE A 201 -5.59 -7.80 4.37
C PHE A 201 -6.91 -8.53 4.07
N LEU A 202 -7.10 -9.00 2.84
CA LEU A 202 -8.23 -9.87 2.51
C LEU A 202 -8.19 -11.19 3.31
N ASN A 203 -6.99 -11.74 3.51
CA ASN A 203 -6.79 -12.93 4.34
C ASN A 203 -7.22 -12.69 5.80
N GLU A 204 -6.87 -11.55 6.37
CA GLU A 204 -7.30 -11.17 7.73
C GLU A 204 -8.82 -11.02 7.84
N LEU A 205 -9.49 -10.47 6.82
CA LEU A 205 -10.96 -10.38 6.79
C LEU A 205 -11.62 -11.76 6.71
N VAL A 206 -11.05 -12.69 5.94
CA VAL A 206 -11.55 -14.07 5.90
C VAL A 206 -11.32 -14.78 7.24
N GLU A 207 -10.19 -14.54 7.90
CA GLU A 207 -9.87 -15.12 9.22
C GLU A 207 -10.79 -14.59 10.34
N LEU A 208 -11.31 -13.37 10.20
CA LEU A 208 -12.39 -12.84 11.04
C LEU A 208 -13.74 -13.56 10.84
N GLY A 209 -13.83 -14.45 9.86
CA GLY A 209 -15.05 -15.18 9.53
C GLY A 209 -15.98 -14.44 8.57
N PHE A 210 -15.48 -13.50 7.76
CA PHE A 210 -16.29 -12.87 6.72
C PHE A 210 -16.26 -13.64 5.40
N GLU A 211 -17.39 -13.62 4.69
CA GLU A 211 -17.38 -13.83 3.24
C GLU A 211 -16.99 -12.50 2.57
N VAL A 212 -15.85 -12.49 1.90
CA VAL A 212 -15.23 -11.26 1.37
C VAL A 212 -15.45 -11.16 -0.12
N GLU A 213 -16.33 -10.26 -0.54
CA GLU A 213 -16.55 -9.91 -1.95
C GLU A 213 -15.75 -8.65 -2.30
N VAL A 214 -14.78 -8.79 -3.19
CA VAL A 214 -13.99 -7.67 -3.69
C VAL A 214 -14.66 -7.12 -4.94
N VAL A 215 -14.92 -5.81 -4.96
CA VAL A 215 -15.60 -5.11 -6.06
C VAL A 215 -14.72 -4.01 -6.66
N PRO A 216 -14.85 -3.69 -7.96
CA PRO A 216 -14.10 -2.62 -8.61
C PRO A 216 -14.26 -1.28 -7.90
N ALA A 217 -13.22 -0.43 -7.94
CA ALA A 217 -13.27 0.94 -7.44
C ALA A 217 -14.35 1.79 -8.12
N SER A 218 -14.76 1.41 -9.34
CA SER A 218 -15.82 2.08 -10.10
C SER A 218 -17.23 1.66 -9.70
N THR A 219 -17.39 0.73 -8.75
CA THR A 219 -18.70 0.27 -8.27
C THR A 219 -19.48 1.43 -7.69
N LYS A 220 -20.75 1.58 -8.06
CA LYS A 220 -21.59 2.68 -7.61
C LYS A 220 -22.05 2.48 -6.17
N ALA A 221 -22.03 3.55 -5.37
CA ALA A 221 -22.50 3.47 -4.00
C ALA A 221 -23.96 3.02 -3.94
N GLU A 222 -24.77 3.39 -4.93
CA GLU A 222 -26.16 2.95 -5.04
C GLU A 222 -26.30 1.42 -5.04
N ASP A 223 -25.47 0.70 -5.80
CA ASP A 223 -25.51 -0.77 -5.86
C ASP A 223 -25.15 -1.39 -4.50
N ILE A 224 -24.12 -0.85 -3.85
CA ILE A 224 -23.67 -1.28 -2.52
C ILE A 224 -24.76 -1.02 -1.48
N ILE A 225 -25.38 0.17 -1.51
CA ILE A 225 -26.48 0.54 -0.62
C ILE A 225 -27.69 -0.39 -0.83
N ASN A 226 -28.01 -0.73 -2.07
CA ASN A 226 -29.09 -1.66 -2.39
C ASN A 226 -28.81 -3.07 -1.85
N ASN A 227 -27.56 -3.55 -1.96
CA ASN A 227 -27.15 -4.83 -1.38
C ASN A 227 -27.25 -4.83 0.16
N PHE A 228 -26.82 -3.75 0.81
CA PHE A 228 -26.92 -3.57 2.25
C PHE A 228 -28.38 -3.57 2.73
N LYS A 229 -29.25 -2.77 2.08
CA LYS A 229 -30.68 -2.72 2.40
C LYS A 229 -31.40 -4.04 2.19
N ALA A 230 -30.94 -4.84 1.23
CA ALA A 230 -31.45 -6.19 0.97
C ALA A 230 -30.90 -7.26 1.93
N GLY A 231 -30.03 -6.90 2.88
CA GLY A 231 -29.42 -7.84 3.82
C GLY A 231 -28.40 -8.79 3.17
N LYS A 232 -27.87 -8.45 1.99
CA LYS A 232 -26.88 -9.29 1.28
C LYS A 232 -25.46 -9.06 1.78
N ILE A 233 -25.21 -7.91 2.39
CA ILE A 233 -23.93 -7.53 3.01
C ILE A 233 -24.22 -6.85 4.34
N GLY A 234 -23.32 -6.98 5.30
CA GLY A 234 -23.44 -6.29 6.60
C GLY A 234 -22.52 -5.07 6.75
N GLY A 235 -21.59 -4.85 5.81
CA GLY A 235 -20.68 -3.70 5.85
C GLY A 235 -19.80 -3.56 4.61
N VAL A 236 -19.07 -2.45 4.56
CA VAL A 236 -18.18 -2.08 3.46
C VAL A 236 -16.77 -1.86 3.98
N VAL A 237 -15.78 -2.27 3.19
CA VAL A 237 -14.37 -2.02 3.45
C VAL A 237 -13.82 -1.13 2.35
N LEU A 238 -13.18 -0.01 2.73
CA LEU A 238 -12.45 0.86 1.82
C LEU A 238 -10.97 0.48 1.89
N SER A 239 -10.43 -0.12 0.82
CA SER A 239 -9.10 -0.73 0.87
C SER A 239 -7.94 0.26 0.86
N SER A 240 -6.74 -0.29 1.06
CA SER A 240 -5.48 0.39 0.72
C SER A 240 -5.40 0.67 -0.79
N GLY A 241 -4.41 1.45 -1.18
CA GLY A 241 -4.19 1.83 -2.57
C GLY A 241 -3.02 2.79 -2.74
N ALA A 242 -2.76 3.19 -3.96
CA ALA A 242 -1.66 4.10 -4.33
C ALA A 242 -2.16 5.48 -4.74
N GLY A 243 -1.28 6.47 -4.67
CA GLY A 243 -1.51 7.80 -5.21
C GLY A 243 -1.95 8.84 -4.20
N ASN A 244 -2.38 9.99 -4.73
CA ASN A 244 -2.82 11.14 -3.95
C ASN A 244 -4.34 11.08 -3.69
N PRO A 245 -4.81 10.99 -2.44
CA PRO A 245 -6.25 10.91 -2.15
C PRO A 245 -7.00 12.18 -2.60
N ASN A 246 -6.34 13.34 -2.66
CA ASN A 246 -7.00 14.61 -2.99
C ASN A 246 -7.48 14.72 -4.44
N ILE A 247 -6.99 13.87 -5.35
CA ILE A 247 -7.42 13.86 -6.76
C ILE A 247 -8.54 12.84 -7.04
N LEU A 248 -8.94 12.04 -6.04
CA LEU A 248 -9.92 10.96 -6.16
C LEU A 248 -11.34 11.45 -5.88
N THR A 249 -11.77 12.50 -6.60
CA THR A 249 -13.02 13.21 -6.33
C THR A 249 -14.27 12.35 -6.54
N ASP A 250 -14.23 11.44 -7.50
CA ASP A 250 -15.34 10.54 -7.80
C ASP A 250 -15.52 9.52 -6.67
N GLU A 251 -14.40 8.92 -6.22
CA GLU A 251 -14.38 7.97 -5.11
C GLU A 251 -14.84 8.62 -3.80
N ILE A 252 -14.41 9.86 -3.51
CA ILE A 252 -14.87 10.63 -2.35
C ILE A 252 -16.39 10.85 -2.39
N ALA A 253 -16.94 11.17 -3.57
CA ALA A 253 -18.37 11.39 -3.73
C ALA A 253 -19.20 10.12 -3.51
N GLU A 254 -18.72 8.95 -3.99
CA GLU A 254 -19.38 7.67 -3.73
C GLU A 254 -19.27 7.28 -2.24
N ILE A 255 -18.12 7.48 -1.59
CA ILE A 255 -17.96 7.23 -0.14
C ILE A 255 -18.91 8.09 0.68
N LYS A 256 -19.10 9.36 0.30
CA LYS A 256 -20.07 10.24 0.98
C LYS A 256 -21.49 9.67 0.96
N ARG A 257 -21.91 9.05 -0.14
CA ARG A 257 -23.22 8.37 -0.21
C ARG A 257 -23.30 7.16 0.71
N LEU A 258 -22.21 6.41 0.88
CA LEU A 258 -22.15 5.28 1.80
C LEU A 258 -22.26 5.74 3.27
N ILE A 259 -21.57 6.84 3.60
CA ILE A 259 -21.68 7.54 4.89
C ILE A 259 -23.13 7.95 5.15
N ASP A 260 -23.77 8.63 4.18
CA ASP A 260 -25.14 9.13 4.32
C ASP A 260 -26.16 7.97 4.48
N ALA A 261 -25.84 6.79 3.95
CA ALA A 261 -26.63 5.58 4.12
C ALA A 261 -26.40 4.83 5.45
N ASN A 262 -25.48 5.31 6.30
CA ASN A 262 -25.13 4.74 7.60
C ASN A 262 -24.75 3.25 7.54
N ILE A 263 -24.05 2.86 6.48
CA ILE A 263 -23.49 1.51 6.34
C ILE A 263 -22.26 1.40 7.26
N PRO A 264 -22.04 0.27 7.95
CA PRO A 264 -20.79 0.03 8.65
C PRO A 264 -19.58 0.09 7.71
N ILE A 265 -18.58 0.92 8.00
CA ILE A 265 -17.39 1.11 7.16
C ILE A 265 -16.11 0.84 7.96
N LEU A 266 -15.22 0.03 7.38
CA LEU A 266 -13.82 -0.08 7.78
C LEU A 266 -12.92 0.46 6.67
N ALA A 267 -12.12 1.48 6.94
CA ALA A 267 -11.26 2.11 5.94
C ALA A 267 -9.77 1.97 6.28
N VAL A 268 -8.95 1.48 5.36
CA VAL A 268 -7.53 1.19 5.60
C VAL A 268 -6.63 1.84 4.56
N GLY A 269 -5.43 2.30 4.96
CA GLY A 269 -4.46 2.91 4.04
C GLY A 269 -5.05 4.10 3.25
N LEU A 270 -5.14 3.98 1.93
CA LEU A 270 -5.79 5.02 1.10
C LEU A 270 -7.24 5.28 1.51
N GLY A 271 -8.01 4.23 1.81
CA GLY A 271 -9.40 4.35 2.27
C GLY A 271 -9.55 5.23 3.52
N HIS A 272 -8.59 5.19 4.45
CA HIS A 272 -8.60 6.04 5.65
C HIS A 272 -8.59 7.54 5.30
N TYR A 273 -7.78 7.94 4.33
CA TYR A 273 -7.74 9.33 3.84
C TYR A 273 -9.01 9.71 3.09
N LEU A 274 -9.53 8.81 2.24
CA LEU A 274 -10.75 9.07 1.48
C LEU A 274 -11.97 9.21 2.39
N LEU A 275 -12.07 8.41 3.45
CA LEU A 275 -13.15 8.53 4.44
C LEU A 275 -13.10 9.88 5.17
N ALA A 276 -11.90 10.35 5.53
CA ALA A 276 -11.73 11.66 6.16
C ALA A 276 -12.13 12.81 5.22
N LEU A 277 -11.73 12.75 3.95
CA LEU A 277 -12.11 13.71 2.91
C LEU A 277 -13.63 13.72 2.67
N ALA A 278 -14.25 12.53 2.57
CA ALA A 278 -15.70 12.39 2.41
C ALA A 278 -16.47 12.92 3.63
N SER A 279 -15.85 12.88 4.82
CA SER A 279 -16.37 13.47 6.05
C SER A 279 -16.08 14.98 6.18
N GLY A 280 -15.50 15.60 5.17
CA GLY A 280 -15.24 17.05 5.13
C GLY A 280 -13.96 17.51 5.81
N VAL A 281 -13.05 16.59 6.16
CA VAL A 281 -11.76 16.90 6.80
C VAL A 281 -10.65 16.96 5.76
N LYS A 282 -9.74 17.93 5.91
CA LYS A 282 -8.60 18.11 5.01
C LYS A 282 -7.55 17.01 5.19
N VAL A 283 -6.91 16.62 4.07
CA VAL A 283 -5.77 15.72 4.03
C VAL A 283 -4.59 16.42 3.36
N ASP A 284 -3.55 16.68 4.14
CA ASP A 284 -2.36 17.40 3.68
C ASP A 284 -1.23 16.43 3.31
N LYS A 285 -0.49 16.78 2.26
CA LYS A 285 0.78 16.12 1.96
C LYS A 285 1.83 16.51 3.01
N ILE A 286 2.64 15.55 3.44
CA ILE A 286 3.73 15.77 4.41
C ILE A 286 5.08 15.49 3.81
N LYS A 287 6.09 16.22 4.30
CA LYS A 287 7.49 15.97 3.98
C LYS A 287 8.06 14.76 4.73
N SER A 288 7.55 14.50 5.94
CA SER A 288 7.96 13.35 6.75
C SER A 288 7.36 12.06 6.20
N ILE A 289 8.15 11.33 5.43
CA ILE A 289 7.74 10.09 4.79
C ILE A 289 7.61 8.95 5.81
N LYS A 290 6.54 8.15 5.70
CA LYS A 290 6.18 7.11 6.68
C LYS A 290 6.28 5.67 6.14
N TYR A 291 7.05 5.42 5.07
CA TYR A 291 7.13 4.06 4.50
C TYR A 291 7.94 3.10 5.38
N GLY A 292 7.31 1.97 5.70
CA GLY A 292 7.90 0.85 6.42
C GLY A 292 7.37 0.70 7.85
N SER A 293 8.19 0.17 8.74
CA SER A 293 7.81 -0.26 10.09
C SER A 293 7.73 0.91 11.08
N HIS A 294 6.60 1.01 11.77
CA HIS A 294 6.34 2.06 12.75
C HIS A 294 5.70 1.51 14.05
N PRO A 295 6.16 1.97 15.22
CA PRO A 295 5.50 1.68 16.49
C PRO A 295 4.18 2.47 16.60
N ILE A 296 3.08 1.73 16.71
CA ILE A 296 1.73 2.25 16.85
C ILE A 296 1.21 1.88 18.22
N ARG A 297 0.82 2.89 19.00
CA ARG A 297 0.26 2.72 20.34
C ARG A 297 -1.26 2.76 20.25
N GLY A 298 -1.91 1.66 20.63
CA GLY A 298 -3.33 1.59 20.93
C GLY A 298 -3.61 1.84 22.43
N GLU A 299 -4.76 1.38 22.91
CA GLU A 299 -5.17 1.59 24.31
C GLU A 299 -4.27 0.82 25.30
N LYS A 300 -3.95 -0.45 25.00
CA LYS A 300 -3.26 -1.37 25.93
C LYS A 300 -1.91 -1.86 25.44
N THR A 301 -1.64 -1.77 24.15
CA THR A 301 -0.48 -2.37 23.49
C THR A 301 0.22 -1.39 22.56
N VAL A 302 1.47 -1.69 22.25
CA VAL A 302 2.23 -1.07 21.16
C VAL A 302 2.55 -2.16 20.15
N GLU A 303 2.21 -1.93 18.90
CA GLU A 303 2.41 -2.87 17.78
C GLU A 303 3.35 -2.25 16.74
N ILE A 304 4.04 -3.09 15.97
CA ILE A 304 4.84 -2.63 14.83
C ILE A 304 4.01 -2.83 13.57
N CYS A 305 3.59 -1.72 12.95
CA CYS A 305 2.75 -1.74 11.76
C CYS A 305 3.50 -1.18 10.55
N GLY A 306 3.23 -1.76 9.39
CA GLY A 306 3.62 -1.17 8.10
C GLY A 306 2.72 0.00 7.76
N ILE A 307 3.29 1.18 7.55
CA ILE A 307 2.59 2.34 6.98
C ILE A 307 3.24 2.66 5.65
N ASN A 308 2.44 3.02 4.65
CA ASN A 308 2.92 3.42 3.33
C ASN A 308 2.15 4.69 2.92
N GLY A 309 2.82 5.85 2.95
CA GLY A 309 2.19 7.10 2.55
C GLY A 309 2.94 8.36 2.99
N ASP A 310 2.59 9.47 2.34
CA ASP A 310 3.09 10.82 2.56
C ASP A 310 1.95 11.82 2.80
N PHE A 311 0.89 11.39 3.49
CA PHE A 311 -0.26 12.21 3.86
C PHE A 311 -0.52 12.22 5.38
N LYS A 312 -1.26 13.24 5.82
CA LYS A 312 -1.83 13.34 7.18
C LYS A 312 -3.24 13.91 7.12
N ILE A 313 -4.09 13.50 8.05
CA ILE A 313 -5.40 14.12 8.26
C ILE A 313 -5.23 15.35 9.15
N SER A 314 -5.99 16.43 8.89
CA SER A 314 -6.05 17.63 9.74
C SER A 314 -6.51 17.30 11.17
N GLU A 315 -6.03 18.06 12.15
CA GLU A 315 -6.45 17.96 13.56
C GLU A 315 -7.95 18.19 13.77
N ASP A 316 -8.62 18.86 12.81
CA ASP A 316 -10.08 19.06 12.80
C ASP A 316 -10.86 17.74 12.88
N ILE A 317 -10.24 16.60 12.53
CA ILE A 317 -10.81 15.27 12.66
C ILE A 317 -11.29 14.97 14.08
N LYS A 318 -10.64 15.53 15.11
CA LYS A 318 -11.00 15.32 16.53
C LYS A 318 -12.40 15.85 16.88
N ASN A 319 -12.93 16.76 16.06
CA ASN A 319 -14.29 17.26 16.21
C ASN A 319 -15.34 16.18 15.88
N ILE A 320 -15.01 15.25 14.98
CA ILE A 320 -15.95 14.25 14.44
C ILE A 320 -15.54 12.80 14.69
N ALA A 321 -14.32 12.55 15.19
CA ALA A 321 -13.83 11.22 15.49
C ALA A 321 -12.94 11.21 16.74
N ASP A 322 -12.90 10.08 17.43
CA ASP A 322 -11.97 9.78 18.51
C ASP A 322 -10.72 9.11 17.95
N VAL A 323 -9.55 9.55 18.41
CA VAL A 323 -8.26 8.94 18.03
C VAL A 323 -8.07 7.67 18.86
N THR A 324 -8.02 6.52 18.18
CA THR A 324 -7.86 5.21 18.87
C THR A 324 -6.41 4.75 18.89
N HIS A 325 -5.61 5.15 17.90
CA HIS A 325 -4.19 4.80 17.81
C HIS A 325 -3.35 5.98 17.36
N ILE A 326 -2.15 6.07 17.92
CA ILE A 326 -1.16 7.09 17.57
C ILE A 326 0.18 6.47 17.19
N LYS A 327 0.95 7.17 16.36
CA LYS A 327 2.32 6.84 16.03
C LYS A 327 3.26 7.32 17.14
N VAL A 328 4.02 6.41 17.75
CA VAL A 328 4.87 6.74 18.92
C VAL A 328 6.01 7.71 18.57
N PHE A 329 6.45 7.76 17.31
CA PHE A 329 7.55 8.65 16.91
C PHE A 329 7.21 10.14 17.01
N ASN A 330 5.94 10.53 16.92
CA ASN A 330 5.54 11.94 16.82
C ASN A 330 4.10 12.22 17.30
N ASP A 331 3.46 11.26 17.98
CA ASP A 331 2.08 11.32 18.49
C ASP A 331 1.00 11.62 17.46
N SER A 332 1.26 11.46 16.16
CA SER A 332 0.24 11.67 15.13
C SER A 332 -0.84 10.59 15.16
N ALA A 333 -2.11 10.97 14.98
CA ALA A 333 -3.22 10.04 14.87
C ALA A 333 -3.07 9.14 13.62
N VAL A 334 -3.27 7.84 13.80
CA VAL A 334 -3.17 6.82 12.72
C VAL A 334 -4.34 5.86 12.69
N ALA A 335 -5.25 5.91 13.66
CA ALA A 335 -6.54 5.24 13.58
C ALA A 335 -7.62 6.05 14.29
N LEU A 336 -8.84 5.95 13.77
CA LEU A 336 -9.97 6.80 14.14
C LEU A 336 -11.24 5.97 14.29
N LYS A 337 -12.06 6.36 15.27
CA LYS A 337 -13.44 5.92 15.43
C LYS A 337 -14.37 7.12 15.30
N TYR A 338 -15.22 7.15 14.29
CA TYR A 338 -16.06 8.31 14.02
C TYR A 338 -17.24 8.38 14.99
N LYS A 339 -17.52 9.58 15.50
CA LYS A 339 -18.56 9.83 16.51
C LYS A 339 -19.94 9.68 15.89
N ASN A 340 -20.84 8.98 16.59
CA ASN A 340 -22.23 8.78 16.20
C ASN A 340 -22.42 8.08 14.84
N LYS A 341 -21.41 7.32 14.38
CA LYS A 341 -21.43 6.57 13.13
C LYS A 341 -20.77 5.20 13.31
N ASN A 342 -21.08 4.27 12.41
CA ASN A 342 -20.47 2.93 12.41
C ASN A 342 -19.23 2.91 11.50
N GLU A 343 -18.29 3.82 11.72
CA GLU A 343 -17.14 4.01 10.83
C GLU A 343 -15.83 3.95 11.63
N LEU A 344 -14.93 3.08 11.18
CA LEU A 344 -13.59 2.89 11.72
C LEU A 344 -12.58 3.10 10.59
N SER A 345 -11.41 3.65 10.92
CA SER A 345 -10.33 3.75 9.94
C SER A 345 -8.94 3.67 10.53
N SER A 346 -7.97 3.27 9.72
CA SER A 346 -6.55 3.22 10.09
C SER A 346 -5.62 3.43 8.91
N GLU A 347 -4.48 4.09 9.15
CA GLU A 347 -3.43 4.34 8.16
C GLU A 347 -2.66 3.05 7.78
N PHE A 348 -2.72 2.04 8.65
CA PHE A 348 -2.10 0.72 8.47
C PHE A 348 -3.16 -0.34 8.18
N SER A 349 -2.73 -1.55 7.80
CA SER A 349 -3.63 -2.70 7.69
C SER A 349 -3.70 -3.43 9.03
N PRO A 350 -4.84 -3.40 9.74
CA PRO A 350 -5.00 -4.13 10.99
C PRO A 350 -5.10 -5.64 10.74
N VAL A 351 -4.64 -6.43 11.71
CA VAL A 351 -4.78 -7.89 11.73
C VAL A 351 -6.10 -8.31 12.37
N SER A 352 -6.56 -9.53 12.09
CA SER A 352 -7.86 -10.07 12.53
C SER A 352 -8.09 -9.98 14.05
N ASN A 353 -7.07 -10.23 14.87
CA ASN A 353 -7.20 -10.14 16.32
C ASN A 353 -7.11 -8.70 16.90
N SER A 354 -6.90 -7.69 16.06
CA SER A 354 -6.81 -6.29 16.51
C SER A 354 -8.17 -5.75 16.97
N SER A 355 -8.15 -4.76 17.87
CA SER A 355 -9.36 -4.11 18.38
C SER A 355 -10.22 -3.49 17.27
N ILE A 356 -9.58 -2.90 16.25
CA ILE A 356 -10.26 -2.29 15.09
C ILE A 356 -11.08 -3.34 14.33
N CYS A 357 -10.47 -4.48 14.01
CA CYS A 357 -11.12 -5.57 13.28
C CYS A 357 -12.24 -6.23 14.09
N GLN A 358 -12.01 -6.46 15.38
CA GLN A 358 -13.02 -7.04 16.27
C GLN A 358 -14.22 -6.12 16.46
N GLU A 359 -14.00 -4.81 16.58
CA GLU A 359 -15.07 -3.83 16.68
C GLU A 359 -15.88 -3.75 15.37
N PHE A 360 -15.21 -3.75 14.20
CA PHE A 360 -15.91 -3.81 12.92
C PHE A 360 -16.76 -5.09 12.78
N SER A 361 -16.25 -6.24 13.22
CA SER A 361 -17.01 -7.52 13.20
C SER A 361 -18.26 -7.50 14.08
N GLN A 362 -18.29 -6.68 15.12
CA GLN A 362 -19.50 -6.46 15.92
C GLN A 362 -20.52 -5.52 15.24
N MET A 363 -20.06 -4.64 14.34
CA MET A 363 -20.93 -3.75 13.56
C MET A 363 -21.61 -4.48 12.39
N VAL A 364 -20.92 -5.45 11.79
CA VAL A 364 -21.42 -6.30 10.70
C VAL A 364 -22.31 -7.40 11.28
N LYS A 365 -23.62 -7.25 11.08
CA LYS A 365 -24.64 -8.18 11.58
C LYS A 365 -24.86 -9.36 10.67
#